data_AF-A0A9Y2JTJ6-F1
#
_entry.id   AF-A0A9Y2JTJ6-F1
#
_cell.length_a   1.000
_cell.length_b   1.000
_cell.length_c   1.000
_cell.angle_alpha   90.00
_cell.angle_beta   90.00
_cell.angle_gamma   90.00
#
_symmetry.space_group_name_H-M   'P 1'
#
loop_
_entity.id
_entity.type
_entity.pdbx_description
1 polymer ?
#
loop_
_entity_poly.entity_id
_entity_poly.type
_entity_poly.pdbx_seq_one_letter_code
_entity_poly.pdbx_strand_id
1 'polypeptide(L)'
;MKIVPALLGACLLLTACSEPRPAAPTVTVTAPASLAPAPAVDPATLDWLDGFCSAIHGYRKRTNEEAAPGTSEPRSVVEAQKMLSEELGGIADRTGEVVDRLTALPPAPVPLAETVRKALAGKYTTARDRARDAKTALDRAAPGDVASQDPAMKALQEAQQDVDGTYDPIAPLAESRELVTAAASAPGCKV
;
A
#
# COMPACT_ATOMS: atom_id res chain seq x y z
N MET A 1 4.14 34.48 40.63
CA MET A 1 3.15 35.26 41.42
C MET A 1 2.03 34.32 41.85
N LYS A 2 1.61 34.42 43.13
CA LYS A 2 0.27 34.25 43.74
C LYS A 2 -0.68 33.14 43.18
N ILE A 3 -1.08 32.08 43.93
CA ILE A 3 -1.93 32.02 45.16
C ILE A 3 -3.40 32.40 44.82
N VAL A 4 -4.50 31.68 45.14
CA VAL A 4 -4.84 30.36 45.76
C VAL A 4 -6.42 30.20 45.63
N PRO A 5 -7.21 29.32 46.32
CA PRO A 5 -8.32 28.58 45.68
C PRO A 5 -9.71 28.69 46.38
N ALA A 6 -10.57 27.67 46.23
CA ALA A 6 -11.77 27.34 47.07
C ALA A 6 -12.96 28.34 46.96
N LEU A 7 -14.19 28.12 47.49
CA LEU A 7 -14.82 27.10 48.35
C LEU A 7 -16.12 26.59 47.65
N LEU A 8 -16.70 25.39 47.89
CA LEU A 8 -17.30 24.82 49.11
C LEU A 8 -18.50 25.64 49.67
N GLY A 9 -19.71 25.07 49.61
CA GLY A 9 -20.93 25.68 50.16
C GLY A 9 -22.15 24.75 50.12
N ALA A 10 -22.50 24.15 51.26
CA ALA A 10 -23.68 23.31 51.43
C ALA A 10 -24.79 24.06 52.18
N CYS A 11 -26.08 23.74 51.97
CA CYS A 11 -27.14 24.08 52.93
C CYS A 11 -28.46 23.29 52.75
N LEU A 12 -29.22 23.26 53.86
CA LEU A 12 -30.37 22.40 54.19
C LEU A 12 -31.39 23.23 55.01
N LEU A 13 -32.70 22.90 55.17
CA LEU A 13 -33.51 21.73 54.82
C LEU A 13 -34.86 22.16 54.18
N LEU A 14 -35.54 21.21 53.51
CA LEU A 14 -37.01 20.95 53.50
C LEU A 14 -38.04 22.12 53.45
N THR A 15 -38.92 22.07 52.45
CA THR A 15 -40.37 22.24 52.65
C THR A 15 -41.13 21.16 51.87
N ALA A 16 -42.32 20.76 52.35
CA ALA A 16 -43.13 19.70 51.76
C ALA A 16 -44.43 20.25 51.17
N CYS A 17 -44.80 19.77 49.98
CA CYS A 17 -46.17 19.74 49.48
C CYS A 17 -46.40 18.40 48.78
N SER A 18 -47.42 17.65 49.20
CA SER A 18 -47.86 16.44 48.51
C SER A 18 -48.99 16.80 47.56
N GLU A 19 -48.72 16.77 46.25
CA GLU A 19 -49.76 16.88 45.22
C GLU A 19 -49.91 15.58 44.42
N PRO A 20 -51.12 15.26 43.90
CA PRO A 20 -51.36 13.98 43.27
C PRO A 20 -50.56 13.82 41.97
N ARG A 21 -49.72 12.79 41.92
CA ARG A 21 -48.93 12.44 40.73
C ARG A 21 -49.86 12.23 39.52
N PRO A 22 -49.77 13.05 38.44
CA PRO A 22 -50.39 12.72 37.17
C PRO A 22 -49.81 11.40 36.65
N ALA A 23 -50.63 10.55 36.02
CA ALA A 23 -50.17 9.29 35.47
C ALA A 23 -48.95 9.53 34.56
N ALA A 24 -47.86 8.80 34.80
CA ALA A 24 -46.64 8.96 34.02
C ALA A 24 -46.94 8.65 32.53
N PRO A 25 -46.48 9.46 31.58
CA PRO A 25 -46.59 9.11 30.17
C PRO A 25 -45.83 7.81 29.94
N THR A 26 -46.48 6.83 29.31
CA THR A 26 -45.85 5.56 28.94
C THR A 26 -44.71 5.86 27.97
N VAL A 27 -43.48 5.82 28.45
CA VAL A 27 -42.30 5.96 27.59
C VAL A 27 -42.18 4.69 26.76
N THR A 28 -42.71 4.72 25.55
CA THR A 28 -42.47 3.67 24.56
C THR A 28 -40.98 3.63 24.29
N VAL A 29 -40.30 2.60 24.82
CA VAL A 29 -38.91 2.32 24.47
C VAL A 29 -38.91 1.85 23.03
N THR A 30 -38.69 2.77 22.10
CA THR A 30 -38.32 2.43 20.73
C THR A 30 -37.04 1.62 20.81
N ALA A 31 -37.12 0.32 20.52
CA ALA A 31 -35.95 -0.53 20.44
C ALA A 31 -34.94 0.10 19.47
N PRO A 32 -33.63 0.07 19.76
CA PRO A 32 -32.64 0.60 18.83
C PRO A 32 -32.84 -0.10 17.48
N ALA A 33 -32.97 0.70 16.41
CA ALA A 33 -33.11 0.15 15.08
C ALA A 33 -31.95 -0.81 14.82
N SER A 34 -32.27 -2.09 14.58
CA SER A 34 -31.25 -3.09 14.27
C SER A 34 -30.48 -2.58 13.07
N LEU A 35 -29.20 -2.25 13.26
CA LEU A 35 -28.32 -1.82 12.18
C LEU A 35 -28.40 -2.91 11.11
N ALA A 36 -28.82 -2.54 9.90
CA ALA A 36 -28.76 -3.46 8.77
C ALA A 36 -27.30 -3.92 8.65
N PRO A 37 -27.04 -5.23 8.45
CA PRO A 37 -25.68 -5.70 8.23
C PRO A 37 -25.10 -4.91 7.06
N ALA A 38 -23.82 -4.52 7.17
CA ALA A 38 -23.11 -3.88 6.08
C ALA A 38 -23.26 -4.76 4.82
N PRO A 39 -23.47 -4.16 3.62
CA PRO A 39 -23.60 -4.95 2.40
C PRO A 39 -22.37 -5.84 2.26
N ALA A 40 -22.60 -7.13 2.04
CA ALA A 40 -21.52 -8.08 1.86
C ALA A 40 -20.67 -7.64 0.67
N VAL A 41 -19.35 -7.65 0.85
CA VAL A 41 -18.39 -7.41 -0.24
C VAL A 41 -18.60 -8.48 -1.31
N ASP A 42 -18.65 -8.06 -2.57
CA ASP A 42 -18.73 -9.00 -3.68
C ASP A 42 -17.49 -9.92 -3.70
N PRO A 43 -17.65 -11.26 -3.75
CA PRO A 43 -16.53 -12.19 -3.72
C PRO A 43 -15.51 -11.99 -4.85
N ALA A 44 -15.93 -11.62 -6.06
CA ALA A 44 -15.00 -11.39 -7.17
C ALA A 44 -14.20 -10.10 -6.96
N THR A 45 -14.81 -9.05 -6.38
CA THR A 45 -14.08 -7.84 -5.95
C THR A 45 -13.07 -8.15 -4.84
N LEU A 46 -13.43 -9.03 -3.89
CA LEU A 46 -12.54 -9.45 -2.80
C LEU A 46 -11.32 -10.23 -3.33
N ASP A 47 -11.55 -11.28 -4.13
CA ASP A 47 -10.50 -12.14 -4.69
C ASP A 47 -9.58 -11.36 -5.64
N TRP A 48 -10.14 -10.42 -6.41
CA TRP A 48 -9.35 -9.54 -7.28
C TRP A 48 -8.42 -8.64 -6.46
N LEU A 49 -8.92 -8.03 -5.37
CA LEU A 49 -8.12 -7.17 -4.50
C LEU A 49 -7.03 -7.95 -3.76
N ASP A 50 -7.32 -9.17 -3.31
CA ASP A 50 -6.33 -10.07 -2.72
C ASP A 50 -5.13 -10.29 -3.65
N GLY A 51 -5.40 -10.68 -4.91
CA GLY A 51 -4.35 -10.89 -5.92
C GLY A 51 -3.61 -9.60 -6.30
N PHE A 52 -4.34 -8.50 -6.48
CA PHE A 52 -3.79 -7.18 -6.81
C PHE A 52 -2.83 -6.66 -5.73
N CYS A 53 -3.25 -6.68 -4.46
CA CYS A 53 -2.39 -6.28 -3.36
C CYS A 53 -1.22 -7.23 -3.15
N SER A 54 -1.43 -8.55 -3.27
CA SER A 54 -0.38 -9.57 -3.14
C SER A 54 0.73 -9.43 -4.18
N ALA A 55 0.43 -8.92 -5.38
CA ALA A 55 1.45 -8.60 -6.39
C ALA A 55 2.39 -7.48 -5.89
N ILE A 56 1.82 -6.36 -5.42
CA ILE A 56 2.56 -5.18 -4.96
C ILE A 56 3.31 -5.44 -3.64
N HIS A 57 2.66 -6.12 -2.69
CA HIS A 57 3.31 -6.51 -1.44
C HIS A 57 4.42 -7.56 -1.64
N GLY A 58 4.29 -8.43 -2.64
CA GLY A 58 5.37 -9.33 -3.08
C GLY A 58 6.62 -8.57 -3.51
N TYR A 59 6.46 -7.53 -4.33
CA TYR A 59 7.56 -6.65 -4.74
C TYR A 59 8.24 -5.96 -3.55
N ARG A 60 7.45 -5.36 -2.64
CA ARG A 60 7.97 -4.68 -1.45
C ARG A 60 8.74 -5.64 -0.54
N LYS A 61 8.19 -6.84 -0.32
CA LYS A 61 8.84 -7.91 0.45
C LYS A 61 10.19 -8.29 -0.17
N ARG A 62 10.21 -8.66 -1.46
CA ARG A 62 11.44 -9.13 -2.12
C ARG A 62 12.50 -8.03 -2.21
N THR A 63 12.09 -6.78 -2.45
CA THR A 63 13.01 -5.62 -2.42
C THR A 63 13.64 -5.43 -1.04
N ASN A 64 12.90 -5.63 0.05
CA ASN A 64 13.45 -5.55 1.41
C ASN A 64 14.35 -6.75 1.75
N GLU A 65 14.05 -7.95 1.25
CA GLU A 65 14.87 -9.15 1.43
C GLU A 65 16.22 -9.03 0.71
N GLU A 66 16.24 -8.47 -0.50
CA GLU A 66 17.47 -8.23 -1.28
C GLU A 66 18.28 -7.02 -0.79
N ALA A 67 17.66 -6.07 -0.07
CA ALA A 67 18.35 -4.93 0.56
C ALA A 67 19.09 -5.29 1.87
N ALA A 68 19.11 -6.57 2.27
CA ALA A 68 19.78 -7.00 3.49
C ALA A 68 21.31 -6.79 3.43
N PRO A 69 21.96 -6.32 4.51
CA PRO A 69 23.39 -5.99 4.49
C PRO A 69 24.26 -7.23 4.26
N GLY A 70 24.92 -7.27 3.10
CA GLY A 70 25.79 -8.37 2.68
C GLY A 70 26.69 -8.07 1.47
N THR A 71 26.39 -7.02 0.70
CA THR A 71 27.26 -6.54 -0.38
C THR A 71 28.49 -5.84 0.20
N SER A 72 29.68 -6.37 -0.11
CA SER A 72 30.94 -5.67 0.13
C SER A 72 31.16 -4.61 -0.95
N GLU A 73 31.79 -3.50 -0.63
CA GLU A 73 32.19 -2.50 -1.63
C GLU A 73 33.07 -3.14 -2.74
N PRO A 74 32.89 -2.76 -4.01
CA PRO A 74 33.68 -3.31 -5.10
C PRO A 74 35.15 -2.92 -4.96
N ARG A 75 36.06 -3.88 -5.09
CA ARG A 75 37.51 -3.65 -5.05
C ARG A 75 38.09 -3.41 -6.45
N SER A 76 37.27 -3.43 -7.49
CA SER A 76 37.66 -3.08 -8.85
C SER A 76 36.47 -2.61 -9.71
N VAL A 77 36.76 -1.93 -10.82
CA VAL A 77 35.76 -1.53 -11.83
C VAL A 77 35.00 -2.73 -12.40
N VAL A 78 35.67 -3.88 -12.56
CA VAL A 78 35.06 -5.13 -13.06
C VAL A 78 34.07 -5.70 -12.03
N GLU A 79 34.43 -5.70 -10.74
CA GLU A 79 33.51 -6.10 -9.66
C GLU A 79 32.31 -5.13 -9.59
N ALA A 80 32.52 -3.82 -9.73
CA ALA A 80 31.45 -2.82 -9.77
C ALA A 80 30.48 -3.02 -10.95
N GLN A 81 31.01 -3.23 -12.17
CA GLN A 81 30.21 -3.53 -13.36
C GLN A 81 29.36 -4.79 -13.17
N LYS A 82 29.93 -5.84 -12.56
CA LYS A 82 29.21 -7.07 -12.25
C LYS A 82 28.07 -6.82 -11.26
N MET A 83 28.31 -6.15 -10.14
CA MET A 83 27.26 -5.91 -9.14
C MET A 83 26.14 -5.01 -9.67
N LEU A 84 26.48 -3.96 -10.43
CA LEU A 84 25.47 -3.12 -11.10
C LEU A 84 24.61 -3.93 -12.10
N SER A 85 25.21 -4.90 -12.80
CA SER A 85 24.49 -5.83 -13.67
C SER A 85 23.59 -6.81 -12.89
N GLU A 86 23.99 -7.21 -11.69
CA GLU A 86 23.18 -8.04 -10.79
C GLU A 86 22.00 -7.21 -10.21
N GLU A 87 22.23 -5.97 -9.79
CA GLU A 87 21.20 -5.05 -9.29
C GLU A 87 20.14 -4.72 -10.36
N LEU A 88 20.57 -4.39 -11.58
CA LEU A 88 19.67 -4.16 -12.72
C LEU A 88 18.87 -5.43 -13.06
N GLY A 89 19.48 -6.61 -12.95
CA GLY A 89 18.80 -7.90 -13.09
C GLY A 89 17.71 -8.09 -12.04
N GLY A 90 18.04 -7.86 -10.77
CA GLY A 90 17.08 -7.95 -9.67
C GLY A 90 15.87 -7.01 -9.84
N ILE A 91 16.09 -5.75 -10.25
CA ILE A 91 14.99 -4.83 -10.54
C ILE A 91 14.13 -5.35 -11.69
N ALA A 92 14.74 -5.80 -12.80
CA ALA A 92 14.02 -6.34 -13.93
C ALA A 92 13.15 -7.55 -13.53
N ASP A 93 13.70 -8.49 -12.77
CA ASP A 93 12.99 -9.69 -12.32
C ASP A 93 11.82 -9.32 -11.38
N ARG A 94 12.07 -8.50 -10.35
CA ARG A 94 11.05 -8.10 -9.37
C ARG A 94 9.90 -7.32 -10.00
N THR A 95 10.21 -6.43 -10.94
CA THR A 95 9.19 -5.63 -11.63
C THR A 95 8.45 -6.45 -12.68
N GLY A 96 9.13 -7.40 -13.34
CA GLY A 96 8.52 -8.41 -14.21
C GLY A 96 7.50 -9.29 -13.48
N GLU A 97 7.84 -9.81 -12.30
CA GLU A 97 6.91 -10.61 -11.48
C GLU A 97 5.62 -9.85 -11.13
N VAL A 98 5.70 -8.52 -10.93
CA VAL A 98 4.50 -7.69 -10.72
C VAL A 98 3.69 -7.55 -11.99
N VAL A 99 4.33 -7.29 -13.14
CA VAL A 99 3.62 -7.23 -14.44
C VAL A 99 2.89 -8.54 -14.71
N ASP A 100 3.55 -9.67 -14.54
CA ASP A 100 2.98 -10.99 -14.80
C ASP A 100 1.78 -11.26 -13.86
N ARG A 101 1.91 -10.96 -12.56
CA ARG A 101 0.79 -11.10 -11.60
C ARG A 101 -0.37 -10.15 -11.91
N LEU A 102 -0.10 -8.87 -12.17
CA LEU A 102 -1.14 -7.89 -12.48
C LEU A 102 -1.83 -8.14 -13.84
N THR A 103 -1.15 -8.77 -14.79
CA THR A 103 -1.73 -9.13 -16.10
C THR A 103 -2.46 -10.48 -16.07
N ALA A 104 -2.10 -11.39 -15.16
CA ALA A 104 -2.81 -12.64 -14.92
C ALA A 104 -4.13 -12.48 -14.15
N LEU A 105 -4.36 -11.34 -13.49
CA LEU A 105 -5.66 -11.04 -12.86
C LEU A 105 -6.79 -11.02 -13.91
N PRO A 106 -8.00 -11.51 -13.56
CA PRO A 106 -9.16 -11.29 -14.40
C PRO A 106 -9.47 -9.79 -14.54
N PRO A 107 -10.27 -9.37 -15.55
CA PRO A 107 -10.73 -7.98 -15.66
C PRO A 107 -11.35 -7.51 -14.34
N ALA A 108 -10.97 -6.32 -13.86
CA ALA A 108 -11.45 -5.90 -12.54
C ALA A 108 -12.98 -5.70 -12.53
N PRO A 109 -13.70 -6.16 -11.48
CA PRO A 109 -15.15 -5.95 -11.37
C PRO A 109 -15.55 -4.46 -11.33
N VAL A 110 -14.66 -3.60 -10.85
CA VAL A 110 -14.88 -2.14 -10.73
C VAL A 110 -14.01 -1.37 -11.72
N PRO A 111 -14.55 -0.43 -12.54
CA PRO A 111 -13.78 0.29 -13.56
C PRO A 111 -12.56 1.09 -13.03
N LEU A 112 -12.64 1.62 -11.81
CA LEU A 112 -11.51 2.30 -11.17
C LEU A 112 -10.36 1.31 -10.89
N ALA A 113 -10.67 0.13 -10.36
CA ALA A 113 -9.69 -0.92 -10.09
C ALA A 113 -8.96 -1.36 -11.38
N GLU A 114 -9.70 -1.51 -12.49
CA GLU A 114 -9.13 -1.85 -13.79
C GLU A 114 -8.21 -0.73 -14.33
N THR A 115 -8.59 0.53 -14.11
CA THR A 115 -7.80 1.71 -14.50
C THR A 115 -6.48 1.75 -13.72
N VAL A 116 -6.53 1.54 -12.41
CA VAL A 116 -5.35 1.51 -11.53
C VAL A 116 -4.46 0.31 -11.83
N ARG A 117 -5.02 -0.89 -12.05
CA ARG A 117 -4.26 -2.08 -12.47
C ARG A 117 -3.44 -1.83 -13.73
N LYS A 118 -4.06 -1.21 -14.75
CA LYS A 118 -3.37 -0.83 -16.00
C LYS A 118 -2.27 0.21 -15.76
N ALA A 119 -2.54 1.24 -14.95
CA ALA A 119 -1.55 2.28 -14.63
C ALA A 119 -0.33 1.71 -13.90
N LEU A 120 -0.54 0.84 -12.90
CA LEU A 120 0.55 0.18 -12.18
C LEU A 120 1.30 -0.80 -13.09
N ALA A 121 0.60 -1.67 -13.83
CA ALA A 121 1.25 -2.57 -14.79
C ALA A 121 2.11 -1.82 -15.81
N GLY A 122 1.69 -0.62 -16.26
CA GLY A 122 2.49 0.27 -17.10
C GLY A 122 3.77 0.79 -16.42
N LYS A 123 3.67 1.29 -15.17
CA LYS A 123 4.83 1.71 -14.37
C LYS A 123 5.85 0.58 -14.20
N TYR A 124 5.39 -0.60 -13.73
CA TYR A 124 6.24 -1.78 -13.54
C TYR A 124 6.83 -2.30 -14.86
N THR A 125 6.11 -2.21 -15.98
CA THR A 125 6.65 -2.56 -17.31
C THR A 125 7.78 -1.62 -17.72
N THR A 126 7.63 -0.31 -17.51
CA THR A 126 8.66 0.68 -17.86
C THR A 126 9.94 0.44 -17.06
N ALA A 127 9.81 0.23 -15.75
CA ALA A 127 10.92 -0.10 -14.87
C ALA A 127 11.64 -1.40 -15.27
N ARG A 128 10.87 -2.46 -15.54
CA ARG A 128 11.38 -3.76 -16.01
C ARG A 128 12.20 -3.61 -17.27
N ASP A 129 11.63 -2.96 -18.28
CA ASP A 129 12.23 -2.86 -19.61
C ASP A 129 13.48 -1.96 -19.56
N ARG A 130 13.43 -0.84 -18.82
CA ARG A 130 14.60 0.04 -18.57
C ARG A 130 15.74 -0.72 -17.88
N ALA A 131 15.45 -1.46 -16.81
CA ALA A 131 16.46 -2.21 -16.07
C ALA A 131 17.05 -3.36 -16.91
N ARG A 132 16.21 -4.12 -17.62
CA ARG A 132 16.62 -5.19 -18.54
C ARG A 132 17.52 -4.65 -19.65
N ASP A 133 17.15 -3.55 -20.29
CA ASP A 133 17.87 -3.04 -21.46
C ASP A 133 19.20 -2.40 -21.04
N ALA A 134 19.25 -1.74 -19.89
CA ALA A 134 20.49 -1.25 -19.29
C ALA A 134 21.43 -2.39 -18.87
N LYS A 135 20.91 -3.44 -18.20
CA LYS A 135 21.68 -4.67 -17.92
C LYS A 135 22.26 -5.26 -19.20
N THR A 136 21.43 -5.39 -20.23
CA THR A 136 21.80 -5.95 -21.53
C THR A 136 22.86 -5.11 -22.25
N ALA A 137 22.87 -3.79 -22.06
CA ALA A 137 23.94 -2.92 -22.56
C ALA A 137 25.24 -3.10 -21.75
N LEU A 138 25.16 -3.12 -20.42
CA LEU A 138 26.29 -3.26 -19.49
C LEU A 138 26.99 -4.62 -19.63
N ASP A 139 26.23 -5.70 -19.85
CA ASP A 139 26.74 -7.07 -20.07
C ASP A 139 27.41 -7.26 -21.44
N ARG A 140 27.17 -6.36 -22.40
CA ARG A 140 27.85 -6.33 -23.71
C ARG A 140 29.10 -5.45 -23.72
N ALA A 141 29.25 -4.55 -22.74
CA ALA A 141 30.42 -3.69 -22.63
C ALA A 141 31.67 -4.51 -22.29
N ALA A 142 32.85 -3.98 -22.59
CA ALA A 142 34.10 -4.65 -22.24
C ALA A 142 34.23 -4.75 -20.69
N PRO A 143 34.82 -5.82 -20.14
CA PRO A 143 35.04 -5.92 -18.70
C PRO A 143 35.92 -4.77 -18.19
N GLY A 144 35.37 -3.98 -17.25
CA GLY A 144 36.04 -2.80 -16.71
C GLY A 144 35.82 -1.51 -17.51
N ASP A 145 34.86 -1.48 -18.45
CA ASP A 145 34.51 -0.27 -19.19
C ASP A 145 33.80 0.75 -18.29
N VAL A 146 34.57 1.72 -17.78
CA VAL A 146 34.07 2.81 -16.93
C VAL A 146 32.96 3.61 -17.62
N ALA A 147 33.03 3.83 -18.94
CA ALA A 147 32.05 4.65 -19.66
C ALA A 147 30.66 3.98 -19.75
N SER A 148 30.59 2.66 -19.56
CA SER A 148 29.33 1.91 -19.50
C SER A 148 28.59 2.03 -18.16
N GLN A 149 29.27 2.43 -17.08
CA GLN A 149 28.70 2.43 -15.73
C GLN A 149 27.74 3.60 -15.48
N ASP A 150 28.07 4.82 -15.90
CA ASP A 150 27.21 6.00 -15.67
C ASP A 150 25.81 5.84 -16.31
N PRO A 151 25.66 5.39 -17.59
CA PRO A 151 24.34 5.13 -18.17
C PRO A 151 23.56 4.03 -17.44
N ALA A 152 24.26 2.97 -16.99
CA ALA A 152 23.64 1.85 -16.31
C ALA A 152 23.18 2.22 -14.89
N MET A 153 23.99 2.98 -14.15
CA MET A 153 23.64 3.53 -12.83
C MET A 153 22.48 4.52 -12.90
N LYS A 154 22.48 5.38 -13.94
CA LYS A 154 21.35 6.26 -14.22
C LYS A 154 20.07 5.45 -14.50
N ALA A 155 20.14 4.43 -15.35
CA ALA A 155 18.99 3.59 -15.67
C ALA A 155 18.46 2.79 -14.46
N LEU A 156 19.34 2.39 -13.53
CA LEU A 156 18.96 1.78 -12.25
C LEU A 156 18.11 2.75 -11.40
N GLN A 157 18.60 3.98 -11.20
CA GLN A 157 17.89 5.02 -10.44
C GLN A 157 16.56 5.39 -11.11
N GLU A 158 16.57 5.58 -12.42
CA GLU A 158 15.36 5.87 -13.21
C GLU A 158 14.35 4.70 -13.14
N ALA A 159 14.79 3.44 -13.13
CA ALA A 159 13.89 2.28 -13.01
C ALA A 159 13.26 2.16 -11.60
N GLN A 160 13.97 2.59 -10.55
CA GLN A 160 13.40 2.72 -9.20
C GLN A 160 12.34 3.83 -9.17
N GLN A 161 12.62 4.99 -9.77
CA GLN A 161 11.71 6.14 -9.82
C GLN A 161 10.41 5.86 -10.58
N ASP A 162 10.41 5.02 -11.61
CA ASP A 162 9.19 4.61 -12.33
C ASP A 162 8.15 3.96 -11.39
N VAL A 163 8.62 3.15 -10.43
CA VAL A 163 7.78 2.42 -9.45
C VAL A 163 7.66 3.12 -8.10
N ASP A 164 8.25 4.30 -7.93
CA ASP A 164 8.04 5.12 -6.73
C ASP A 164 6.55 5.46 -6.53
N GLY A 165 6.18 5.53 -5.25
CA GLY A 165 4.81 5.74 -4.79
C GLY A 165 3.86 4.54 -5.00
N THR A 166 4.32 3.41 -5.54
CA THR A 166 3.45 2.23 -5.75
C THR A 166 3.37 1.27 -4.56
N TYR A 167 4.11 1.53 -3.47
CA TYR A 167 4.22 0.65 -2.30
C TYR A 167 2.94 0.50 -1.45
N ASP A 168 1.99 1.42 -1.63
CA ASP A 168 0.62 1.34 -1.08
C ASP A 168 -0.34 1.04 -2.25
N PRO A 169 -0.85 -0.21 -2.39
CA PRO A 169 -1.78 -0.56 -3.44
C PRO A 169 -3.19 0.06 -3.23
N ILE A 170 -3.54 0.51 -2.03
CA ILE A 170 -4.88 0.98 -1.68
C ILE A 170 -5.04 2.50 -1.85
N ALA A 171 -3.98 3.27 -1.64
CA ALA A 171 -3.97 4.72 -1.90
C ALA A 171 -4.62 5.13 -3.24
N PRO A 172 -4.29 4.54 -4.41
CA PRO A 172 -4.93 4.91 -5.69
C PRO A 172 -6.40 4.45 -5.82
N LEU A 173 -6.92 3.65 -4.89
CA LEU A 173 -8.31 3.17 -4.86
C LEU A 173 -9.21 3.98 -3.90
N ALA A 174 -8.65 4.95 -3.18
CA ALA A 174 -9.30 5.67 -2.08
C ALA A 174 -10.61 6.40 -2.46
N GLU A 175 -10.80 6.74 -3.74
CA GLU A 175 -12.02 7.36 -4.24
C GLU A 175 -13.23 6.40 -4.29
N SER A 176 -12.99 5.08 -4.24
CA SER A 176 -14.05 4.07 -4.16
C SER A 176 -14.17 3.48 -2.75
N ARG A 177 -15.23 3.88 -2.03
CA ARG A 177 -15.59 3.29 -0.73
C ARG A 177 -15.78 1.77 -0.82
N GLU A 178 -16.30 1.25 -1.92
CA GLU A 178 -16.47 -0.18 -2.15
C GLU A 178 -15.11 -0.89 -2.13
N LEU A 179 -14.15 -0.42 -2.93
CA LEU A 179 -12.82 -1.01 -3.04
C LEU A 179 -12.03 -0.90 -1.73
N VAL A 180 -12.12 0.25 -1.03
CA VAL A 180 -11.49 0.41 0.30
C VAL A 180 -12.09 -0.56 1.34
N THR A 181 -13.41 -0.76 1.32
CA THR A 181 -14.09 -1.70 2.25
C THR A 181 -13.72 -3.15 1.94
N ALA A 182 -13.66 -3.51 0.66
CA ALA A 182 -13.24 -4.83 0.21
C ALA A 182 -11.76 -5.11 0.53
N ALA A 183 -10.88 -4.14 0.29
CA ALA A 183 -9.44 -4.23 0.59
C ALA A 183 -9.16 -4.47 2.07
N ALA A 184 -9.93 -3.85 2.98
CA ALA A 184 -9.79 -4.10 4.43
C ALA A 184 -10.07 -5.57 4.82
N SER A 185 -10.83 -6.31 3.99
CA SER A 185 -11.14 -7.73 4.19
C SER A 185 -10.14 -8.65 3.49
N ALA A 186 -9.65 -8.26 2.31
CA ALA A 186 -8.73 -9.03 1.46
C ALA A 186 -7.41 -9.37 2.18
N PRO A 187 -7.04 -10.67 2.34
CA PRO A 187 -5.79 -11.08 2.99
C PRO A 187 -4.52 -10.44 2.38
N GLY A 188 -4.40 -10.40 1.05
CA GLY A 188 -3.26 -9.84 0.33
C GLY A 188 -3.04 -8.35 0.52
N CYS A 189 -4.08 -7.61 0.92
CA CYS A 189 -3.99 -6.17 1.24
C CYS A 189 -3.54 -5.89 2.68
N LYS A 190 -3.34 -6.93 3.50
CA LYS A 190 -2.77 -6.83 4.85
C LYS A 190 -1.24 -6.85 4.76
N VAL A 191 -0.60 -6.20 5.72
CA VAL A 191 0.85 -5.90 5.74
C VAL A 191 1.52 -6.36 7.02
#